data_AF-A0A976Q6R1-F1
#
_entry.id   AF-A0A976Q6R1-F1
#
_cell.length_a   1.000
_cell.length_b   1.000
_cell.length_c   1.000
_cell.angle_alpha   90.00
_cell.angle_beta   90.00
_cell.angle_gamma   90.00
#
_symmetry.space_group_name_H-M   'P 1'
#
loop_
_entity.id
_entity.type
_entity.pdbx_description
1 polymer ?
#
loop_
_entity_poly.entity_id
_entity_poly.type
_entity_poly.pdbx_seq_one_letter_code
_entity_poly.pdbx_strand_id
1 'polypeptide(L)'
;TSPQQQFNLTLTDRQFLLKWMRTLPYEAQYPTYDTTEYWATYSKFVLMGAEKVPMPPHIKIFNKEGDAYGFLLDNAYVVDTLNKVEFMLSAVIYCNSDGIQNDSKYDYDSVGYPFYKHIGELVYQYELKRKKLYLPNFDSLLNY
;
A
#
# COMPACT_ATOMS: atom_id res chain seq x y z
N THR A 1 -5.02 22.80 -9.28
CA THR A 1 -5.81 22.29 -10.43
C THR A 1 -7.16 22.97 -10.42
N SER A 2 -7.68 23.37 -11.58
CA SER A 2 -9.01 24.00 -11.65
C SER A 2 -10.10 22.99 -11.23
N PRO A 3 -11.26 23.43 -10.72
CA PRO A 3 -12.34 22.51 -10.33
C PRO A 3 -12.76 21.56 -11.45
N GLN A 4 -12.71 22.02 -12.71
CA GLN A 4 -13.07 21.24 -13.90
C GLN A 4 -12.07 20.11 -14.23
N GLN A 5 -10.88 20.13 -13.65
CA GLN A 5 -9.84 19.12 -13.83
C GLN A 5 -9.74 18.14 -12.65
N GLN A 6 -10.65 18.25 -11.67
CA GLN A 6 -10.70 17.38 -10.50
C GLN A 6 -11.87 16.41 -10.61
N PHE A 7 -11.72 15.22 -10.04
CA PHE A 7 -12.85 14.32 -9.87
C PHE A 7 -13.89 14.97 -8.97
N ASN A 8 -15.17 14.85 -9.33
CA ASN A 8 -16.28 15.33 -8.52
C ASN A 8 -16.58 14.33 -7.37
N LEU A 9 -15.63 14.20 -6.43
CA LEU A 9 -15.77 13.34 -5.26
C LEU A 9 -16.40 14.13 -4.12
N THR A 10 -17.51 13.61 -3.57
CA THR A 10 -18.07 14.13 -2.33
C THR A 10 -17.18 13.76 -1.15
N LEU A 11 -17.41 14.38 0.01
CA LEU A 11 -16.73 13.98 1.25
C LEU A 11 -16.96 12.50 1.57
N THR A 12 -18.19 12.01 1.35
CA THR A 12 -18.57 10.61 1.57
C THR A 12 -17.82 9.67 0.63
N ASP A 13 -17.68 10.02 -0.65
CA ASP A 13 -16.91 9.20 -1.61
C ASP A 13 -15.45 9.09 -1.19
N ARG A 14 -14.86 10.22 -0.79
CA ARG A 14 -13.47 10.25 -0.31
C ARG A 14 -13.29 9.40 0.95
N GLN A 15 -14.19 9.50 1.92
CA GLN A 15 -14.16 8.69 3.14
C GLN A 15 -14.33 7.20 2.83
N PHE A 16 -15.24 6.86 1.93
CA PHE A 16 -15.44 5.49 1.47
C PHE A 16 -14.16 4.91 0.86
N LEU A 17 -13.53 5.65 -0.07
CA LEU A 17 -12.28 5.22 -0.72
C LEU A 17 -11.16 5.04 0.29
N LEU A 18 -10.93 6.02 1.16
CA LEU A 18 -9.86 5.94 2.16
C LEU A 18 -10.07 4.81 3.16
N LYS A 19 -11.31 4.58 3.60
CA LYS A 19 -11.65 3.47 4.48
C LYS A 19 -11.22 2.16 3.83
N TRP A 20 -11.68 1.87 2.62
CA TRP A 20 -11.44 0.57 1.98
C TRP A 20 -10.03 0.37 1.47
N MET A 21 -9.36 1.44 0.99
CA MET A 21 -7.96 1.33 0.56
C MET A 21 -7.00 0.97 1.71
N ARG A 22 -7.37 1.26 2.97
CA ARG A 22 -6.55 0.88 4.14
C ARG A 22 -7.01 -0.39 4.85
N THR A 23 -8.26 -0.80 4.68
CA THR A 23 -8.85 -1.96 5.37
C THR A 23 -8.00 -3.20 5.15
N LEU A 24 -7.70 -3.92 6.23
CA LEU A 24 -7.02 -5.20 6.20
C LEU A 24 -8.05 -6.34 6.07
N PRO A 25 -7.69 -7.52 5.55
CA PRO A 25 -8.66 -8.60 5.30
C PRO A 25 -9.52 -8.97 6.52
N TYR A 26 -8.93 -9.01 7.72
CA TYR A 26 -9.64 -9.34 8.96
C TYR A 26 -10.52 -8.20 9.51
N GLU A 27 -10.39 -6.98 9.00
CA GLU A 27 -11.23 -5.84 9.38
C GLU A 27 -12.52 -5.76 8.52
N ALA A 28 -12.55 -6.48 7.40
CA ALA A 28 -13.71 -6.51 6.51
C ALA A 28 -14.82 -7.41 7.09
N GLN A 29 -16.01 -6.84 7.30
CA GLN A 29 -17.17 -7.58 7.79
C GLN A 29 -17.97 -8.26 6.67
N TYR A 30 -17.90 -7.74 5.44
CA TYR A 30 -18.52 -8.35 4.26
C TYR A 30 -17.82 -7.93 2.96
N PRO A 31 -17.42 -8.88 2.10
CA PRO A 31 -17.27 -10.30 2.44
C PRO A 31 -16.25 -10.48 3.57
N THR A 32 -16.36 -11.57 4.33
CA THR A 32 -15.31 -11.95 5.28
C THR A 32 -14.22 -12.73 4.56
N TYR A 33 -12.97 -12.57 4.97
CA TYR A 33 -11.82 -13.24 4.37
C TYR A 33 -11.20 -14.25 5.35
N ASP A 34 -10.83 -15.43 4.85
CA ASP A 34 -10.04 -16.40 5.63
C ASP A 34 -8.62 -15.85 5.81
N THR A 35 -8.24 -15.55 7.05
CA THR A 35 -6.93 -14.97 7.36
C THR A 35 -5.75 -15.91 7.13
N THR A 36 -6.00 -17.22 6.92
CA THR A 36 -4.96 -18.18 6.53
C THR A 36 -4.58 -18.06 5.05
N GLU A 37 -5.54 -17.65 4.21
CA GLU A 37 -5.36 -17.36 2.78
C GLU A 37 -5.02 -15.89 2.55
N TYR A 38 -5.74 -14.98 3.22
CA TYR A 38 -5.61 -13.52 3.13
C TYR A 38 -5.14 -12.93 4.47
N TRP A 39 -3.84 -12.99 4.71
CA TRP A 39 -3.24 -12.43 5.93
C TRP A 39 -3.24 -10.89 5.91
N ALA A 40 -2.87 -10.28 7.04
CA ALA A 40 -2.98 -8.83 7.28
C ALA A 40 -2.43 -7.94 6.14
N THR A 41 -1.27 -8.29 5.60
CA THR A 41 -0.53 -7.52 4.60
C THR A 41 -0.65 -8.11 3.19
N TYR A 42 -1.55 -9.08 2.96
CA TYR A 42 -1.68 -9.83 1.70
C TYR A 42 -1.58 -8.95 0.45
N SER A 43 -2.27 -7.81 0.43
CA SER A 43 -2.25 -6.82 -0.67
C SER A 43 -1.51 -5.52 -0.31
N LYS A 44 -0.53 -5.57 0.60
CA LYS A 44 0.29 -4.43 1.02
C LYS A 44 1.74 -4.71 0.61
N PHE A 45 2.18 -4.18 -0.53
CA PHE A 45 3.51 -4.50 -1.05
C PHE A 45 4.55 -3.49 -0.60
N VAL A 46 4.33 -2.19 -0.85
CA VAL A 46 5.23 -1.15 -0.33
C VAL A 46 5.30 -1.26 1.19
N LEU A 47 6.53 -1.25 1.72
CA LEU A 47 6.88 -1.38 3.15
C LEU A 47 6.65 -2.77 3.76
N MET A 48 5.61 -3.51 3.35
CA MET A 48 5.26 -4.80 3.98
C MET A 48 5.63 -6.04 3.17
N GLY A 49 5.90 -5.90 1.87
CA GLY A 49 6.30 -7.00 0.97
C GLY A 49 5.37 -8.20 1.00
N ALA A 50 4.06 -8.00 1.23
CA ALA A 50 3.11 -9.08 1.46
C ALA A 50 3.56 -10.13 2.50
N GLU A 51 4.45 -9.80 3.44
CA GLU A 51 4.97 -10.79 4.39
C GLU A 51 3.89 -11.22 5.38
N LYS A 52 3.88 -12.49 5.80
CA LYS A 52 2.92 -13.03 6.78
C LYS A 52 3.20 -12.54 8.21
N VAL A 53 3.10 -11.24 8.41
CA VAL A 53 3.33 -10.52 9.68
C VAL A 53 2.09 -9.69 10.03
N PRO A 54 1.85 -9.40 11.32
CA PRO A 54 0.80 -8.47 11.70
C PRO A 54 1.12 -7.06 11.20
N MET A 55 0.09 -6.30 10.83
CA MET A 55 0.25 -4.86 10.53
C MET A 55 0.53 -4.10 11.83
N PRO A 56 1.62 -3.31 11.92
CA PRO A 56 1.83 -2.44 13.08
C PRO A 56 0.66 -1.45 13.24
N PRO A 57 0.04 -1.32 14.44
CA PRO A 57 -1.18 -0.52 14.59
C PRO A 57 -1.08 0.96 14.20
N HIS A 58 0.13 1.54 14.33
CA HIS A 58 0.44 2.92 13.98
C HIS A 58 0.72 3.13 12.49
N ILE A 59 0.90 2.04 11.72
CA ILE A 59 1.07 2.09 10.27
C ILE A 59 -0.29 1.93 9.60
N LYS A 60 -0.57 2.80 8.62
CA LYS A 60 -1.71 2.71 7.71
C LYS A 60 -1.21 2.82 6.28
N ILE A 61 -1.62 1.90 5.42
CA ILE A 61 -1.22 1.86 4.01
C ILE A 61 -2.48 1.87 3.16
N PHE A 62 -2.69 2.97 2.46
CA PHE A 62 -3.77 3.16 1.50
C PHE A 62 -3.19 2.87 0.13
N ASN A 63 -3.59 1.76 -0.49
CA ASN A 63 -2.99 1.38 -1.75
C ASN A 63 -3.95 0.72 -2.73
N LYS A 64 -3.50 0.66 -3.97
CA LYS A 64 -4.01 -0.26 -4.98
C LYS A 64 -2.84 -0.96 -5.65
N GLU A 65 -2.77 -2.27 -5.45
CA GLU A 65 -1.80 -3.15 -6.08
C GLU A 65 -2.24 -3.58 -7.49
N GLY A 66 -1.36 -4.31 -8.18
CA GLY A 66 -1.73 -5.19 -9.28
C GLY A 66 -0.63 -6.20 -9.55
N ASP A 67 -1.01 -7.44 -9.87
CA ASP A 67 -0.10 -8.46 -10.38
C ASP A 67 -0.72 -9.18 -11.58
N ALA A 68 -0.05 -9.14 -12.73
CA ALA A 68 -0.51 -9.82 -13.94
C ALA A 68 0.61 -9.96 -14.97
N TYR A 69 0.73 -11.15 -15.57
CA TYR A 69 1.65 -11.42 -16.68
C TYR A 69 3.11 -10.98 -16.42
N GLY A 70 3.59 -11.18 -15.19
CA GLY A 70 4.93 -10.76 -14.77
C GLY A 70 5.03 -9.33 -14.30
N PHE A 71 4.03 -8.47 -14.50
CA PHE A 71 4.02 -7.13 -13.92
C PHE A 71 3.56 -7.19 -12.48
N LEU A 72 4.33 -6.58 -11.59
CA LEU A 72 3.93 -6.31 -10.21
C LEU A 72 3.95 -4.79 -10.01
N LEU A 73 2.87 -4.24 -9.46
CA LEU A 73 2.71 -2.81 -9.20
C LEU A 73 2.08 -2.53 -7.85
N ASP A 74 2.42 -1.38 -7.27
CA ASP A 74 1.75 -0.86 -6.08
C ASP A 74 1.77 0.67 -6.10
N ASN A 75 0.62 1.27 -5.77
CA ASN A 75 0.45 2.71 -5.59
C ASN A 75 0.03 2.94 -4.14
N ALA A 76 1.00 3.27 -3.29
CA ALA A 76 0.79 3.28 -1.86
C ALA A 76 1.01 4.67 -1.26
N TYR A 77 0.06 5.09 -0.43
CA TYR A 77 0.24 6.15 0.54
C TYR A 77 0.43 5.52 1.91
N VAL A 78 1.62 5.68 2.48
CA VAL A 78 2.05 5.12 3.76
C VAL A 78 2.01 6.20 4.82
N VAL A 79 1.39 5.89 5.95
CA VAL A 79 1.27 6.77 7.12
C VAL A 79 1.76 6.05 8.36
N ASP A 80 2.62 6.71 9.11
CA ASP A 80 3.03 6.34 10.47
C ASP A 80 2.58 7.42 11.44
N THR A 81 1.57 7.08 12.24
CA THR A 81 0.95 8.01 13.19
C THR A 81 1.82 8.30 14.41
N LEU A 82 2.72 7.37 14.75
CA LEU A 82 3.63 7.45 15.89
C LEU A 82 4.81 8.34 15.56
N ASN A 83 5.50 8.07 14.45
CA ASN A 83 6.72 8.80 14.06
C ASN A 83 6.45 10.04 13.18
N LYS A 84 5.18 10.34 12.90
CA LYS A 84 4.76 11.46 12.04
C LYS A 84 5.44 11.40 10.67
N VAL A 85 5.43 10.21 10.08
CA VAL A 85 5.92 9.97 8.72
C VAL A 85 4.73 9.78 7.79
N GLU A 86 4.81 10.38 6.61
CA GLU A 86 3.90 10.10 5.51
C GLU A 86 4.68 10.16 4.20
N PHE A 87 4.34 9.30 3.24
CA PHE A 87 4.85 9.39 1.87
C PHE A 87 3.94 8.64 0.89
N MET A 88 3.97 9.08 -0.37
CA MET A 88 3.41 8.32 -1.49
C MET A 88 4.54 7.69 -2.29
N LEU A 89 4.37 6.43 -2.66
CA LEU A 89 5.28 5.71 -3.55
C LEU A 89 4.45 4.92 -4.56
N SER A 90 4.77 5.10 -5.84
CA SER A 90 4.26 4.28 -6.94
C SER A 90 5.45 3.63 -7.63
N ALA A 91 5.38 2.32 -7.84
CA ALA A 91 6.39 1.58 -8.57
C ALA A 91 5.74 0.45 -9.37
N VAL A 92 6.37 0.13 -10.50
CA VAL A 92 6.03 -1.02 -11.35
C VAL A 92 7.34 -1.75 -11.66
N ILE A 93 7.34 -3.06 -11.54
CA ILE A 93 8.47 -3.93 -11.89
C ILE A 93 8.00 -5.11 -12.72
N TYR A 94 8.89 -5.63 -13.56
CA TYR A 94 8.63 -6.81 -14.38
C TYR A 94 9.41 -8.00 -13.82
N CYS A 95 8.68 -8.91 -13.17
CA CYS A 95 9.14 -10.11 -12.48
C CYS A 95 8.92 -11.36 -13.36
N ASN A 96 9.51 -11.38 -14.55
CA ASN A 96 9.40 -12.50 -15.47
C ASN A 96 10.75 -12.75 -16.15
N SER A 97 11.65 -13.43 -15.44
CA SER A 97 13.02 -13.69 -15.88
C SER A 97 13.12 -14.71 -17.02
N ASP A 98 12.20 -15.68 -17.12
CA ASP A 98 12.19 -16.64 -18.23
C ASP A 98 11.53 -16.08 -19.51
N GLY A 99 10.79 -14.97 -19.37
CA GLY A 99 10.17 -14.23 -20.46
C GLY A 99 8.93 -14.90 -21.05
N ILE A 100 8.45 -16.00 -20.46
CA ILE A 100 7.26 -16.71 -20.90
C ILE A 100 6.05 -16.05 -20.25
N GLN A 101 5.09 -15.64 -21.06
CA GLN A 101 3.84 -15.09 -20.55
C GLN A 101 2.79 -16.19 -20.44
N ASN A 102 1.94 -16.09 -19.44
CA ASN A 102 0.77 -16.95 -19.24
C ASN A 102 1.09 -18.43 -18.90
N ASP A 103 2.23 -18.69 -18.27
CA ASP A 103 2.59 -20.01 -17.74
C ASP A 103 2.51 -20.10 -16.19
N SER A 104 2.08 -19.00 -15.56
CA SER A 104 1.95 -18.83 -14.11
C SER A 104 3.28 -18.92 -13.34
N LYS A 105 4.42 -18.74 -14.00
CA LYS A 105 5.74 -18.71 -13.35
C LYS A 105 6.30 -17.30 -13.41
N TYR A 106 6.15 -16.59 -12.30
CA TYR A 106 6.65 -15.23 -12.17
C TYR A 106 7.50 -15.09 -10.90
N ASP A 107 8.45 -14.18 -10.94
CA ASP A 107 9.43 -13.96 -9.85
C ASP A 107 8.86 -13.06 -8.73
N TYR A 108 7.54 -13.10 -8.49
CA TYR A 108 6.90 -12.24 -7.50
C TYR A 108 7.41 -12.51 -6.08
N ASP A 109 7.47 -13.78 -5.68
CA ASP A 109 7.91 -14.15 -4.33
C ASP A 109 9.42 -13.95 -4.12
N SER A 110 10.22 -14.25 -5.14
CA SER A 110 11.69 -14.25 -5.06
C SER A 110 12.30 -12.87 -5.27
N VAL A 111 11.68 -12.02 -6.09
CA VAL A 111 12.19 -10.70 -6.48
C VAL A 111 11.19 -9.60 -6.15
N GLY A 112 9.93 -9.78 -6.55
CA GLY A 112 8.92 -8.72 -6.54
C GLY A 112 8.60 -8.19 -5.15
N TYR A 113 8.03 -9.03 -4.29
CA TYR A 113 7.67 -8.65 -2.93
C TYR A 113 8.88 -8.19 -2.08
N PRO A 114 10.06 -8.85 -2.13
CA PRO A 114 11.26 -8.33 -1.47
C PRO A 114 11.67 -6.93 -1.96
N PHE A 115 11.58 -6.65 -3.27
CA PHE A 115 11.86 -5.32 -3.81
C PHE A 115 10.95 -4.26 -3.20
N TYR A 116 9.63 -4.49 -3.17
CA TYR A 116 8.66 -3.52 -2.64
C TYR A 116 8.84 -3.24 -1.15
N LYS A 117 9.15 -4.28 -0.36
CA LYS A 117 9.52 -4.11 1.04
C LYS A 117 10.75 -3.23 1.16
N HIS A 118 11.83 -3.57 0.47
CA HIS A 118 13.10 -2.88 0.61
C HIS A 118 13.04 -1.42 0.16
N ILE A 119 12.42 -1.12 -0.99
CA ILE A 119 12.27 0.27 -1.44
C ILE A 119 11.38 1.08 -0.50
N GLY A 120 10.31 0.47 0.03
CA GLY A 120 9.45 1.09 1.04
C GLY A 120 10.18 1.40 2.33
N GLU A 121 11.00 0.46 2.82
CA GLU A 121 11.87 0.65 3.99
C GLU A 121 12.90 1.75 3.76
N LEU A 122 13.55 1.80 2.59
CA LEU A 122 14.52 2.85 2.26
C LEU A 122 13.88 4.24 2.29
N VAL A 123 12.71 4.41 1.67
CA VAL A 123 11.97 5.67 1.69
C VAL A 123 11.52 6.01 3.11
N TYR A 124 11.00 5.04 3.86
CA TYR A 124 10.59 5.24 5.25
C TYR A 124 11.76 5.67 6.14
N GLN A 125 12.93 5.04 6.02
CA GLN A 125 14.13 5.42 6.77
C GLN A 125 14.64 6.82 6.42
N TYR A 126 14.49 7.23 5.16
CA TYR A 126 14.77 8.60 4.75
C TYR A 126 13.77 9.58 5.40
N GLU A 127 12.47 9.30 5.32
CA GLU A 127 11.42 10.14 5.88
C GLU A 127 11.45 10.24 7.41
N LEU A 128 11.94 9.21 8.11
CA LEU A 128 12.20 9.23 9.55
C LEU A 128 13.25 10.29 9.91
N LYS A 129 14.30 10.43 9.10
CA LYS A 129 15.43 11.34 9.36
C LYS A 129 15.22 12.73 8.78
N ARG A 130 14.33 12.87 7.80
CA ARG A 130 14.06 14.14 7.11
C ARG A 130 13.52 15.18 8.11
N LYS A 131 14.17 16.35 8.17
CA LYS A 131 13.67 17.51 8.90
C LYS A 131 12.37 17.99 8.24
N LYS A 132 11.27 17.98 8.99
CA LYS A 132 9.96 18.41 8.51
C LYS A 132 9.70 19.85 8.91
N LEU A 133 9.37 20.71 7.95
CA LEU A 133 8.92 22.08 8.22
C LEU A 133 7.50 22.10 8.79
N TYR A 134 6.67 21.18 8.30
CA TYR A 134 5.30 20.96 8.74
C TYR A 134 5.14 19.49 9.09
N LEU A 135 4.58 19.22 10.27
CA LEU A 135 4.22 17.88 10.66
C LEU A 135 2.91 17.48 9.97
N PRO A 136 2.77 16.20 9.60
CA PRO A 136 1.52 15.70 9.05
C PRO A 136 0.39 15.81 10.06
N ASN A 137 -0.80 16.19 9.59
CA ASN A 137 -2.05 16.08 10.33
C ASN A 137 -2.88 14.93 9.73
N PHE A 138 -3.16 13.91 10.54
CA PHE A 138 -3.88 12.72 10.13
C PHE A 138 -5.37 12.72 10.48
N ASP A 139 -5.91 13.80 11.06
CA ASP A 139 -7.29 13.84 11.54
C ASP A 139 -8.28 13.55 10.40
N SER A 140 -8.09 14.18 9.24
CA SER A 140 -8.93 13.99 8.06
C SER A 140 -8.77 12.63 7.36
N LEU A 141 -7.78 11.82 7.77
CA LEU A 141 -7.49 10.48 7.23
C LEU A 141 -7.99 9.37 8.16
N LEU A 142 -8.00 9.61 9.46
CA LEU A 142 -8.24 8.58 10.48
C LEU A 142 -9.53 8.78 11.28
N ASN A 143 -10.09 9.99 11.29
CA ASN A 143 -11.33 10.30 11.98
C ASN A 143 -12.48 10.33 10.97
N TYR A 144 -13.24 9.25 10.93
CA TYR A 144 -14.51 9.12 10.21
C TYR A 144 -15.48 8.25 10.99
#